data_AF-A0A251RS51-F1
#
_entry.id   AF-A0A251RS51-F1
#
_cell.length_a   1.000
_cell.length_b   1.000
_cell.length_c   1.000
_cell.angle_alpha   90.00
_cell.angle_beta   90.00
_cell.angle_gamma   90.00
#
_symmetry.space_group_name_H-M   'P 1'
#
loop_
_entity.id
_entity.type
_entity.pdbx_description
1 polymer ?
#
loop_
_entity_poly.entity_id
_entity_poly.type
_entity_poly.pdbx_seq_one_letter_code
_entity_poly.pdbx_strand_id
1 'polypeptide(L)'
;MRLNYIYNFSFFSDENVSYFTYSLYNPSIISRFVMSVSGQVQQLTWLDETKQWNLFWSQPRTQCEVYDLCGAFGTCRQTGLPFCNCLTGFKPKSENDWNQSDFSSGCVRKTDLECGNNKEISFLMVKVDSVPPNFVSMAIGGDGECRAACLNSCQCNA
;
A
#
# COMPACT_ATOMS: atom_id res chain seq x y z
N MET A 1 -7.44 -1.96 -15.79
CA MET A 1 -8.22 -1.79 -17.04
C MET A 1 -8.13 -0.32 -17.45
N ARG A 2 -7.40 -0.02 -18.53
CA ARG A 2 -7.38 1.33 -19.14
C ARG A 2 -8.56 1.43 -20.10
N LEU A 3 -9.71 1.89 -19.60
CA LEU A 3 -10.82 2.33 -20.46
C LEU A 3 -10.55 3.79 -20.84
N ASN A 4 -9.49 4.02 -21.62
CA ASN A 4 -9.05 5.34 -22.12
C ASN A 4 -10.01 5.97 -23.14
N TYR A 5 -11.24 5.45 -23.32
CA TYR A 5 -12.17 5.95 -24.32
C TYR A 5 -13.24 6.90 -23.76
N ILE A 6 -13.44 6.95 -22.43
CA ILE A 6 -14.44 7.85 -21.81
C ILE A 6 -13.75 9.05 -21.17
N TYR A 7 -12.70 8.78 -20.39
CA TYR A 7 -12.02 9.77 -19.55
C TYR A 7 -10.60 10.01 -20.02
N ASN A 8 -10.17 11.25 -19.93
CA ASN A 8 -8.78 11.65 -19.98
C ASN A 8 -8.37 12.16 -18.59
N PHE A 9 -7.43 11.47 -17.96
CA PHE A 9 -6.92 11.83 -16.64
C PHE A 9 -5.57 12.52 -16.78
N SER A 10 -5.35 13.57 -16.02
CA SER A 10 -4.08 14.29 -16.00
C SER A 10 -3.70 14.65 -14.57
N PHE A 11 -2.41 14.54 -14.28
CA PHE A 11 -1.83 14.99 -13.03
C PHE A 11 -0.79 16.06 -13.37
N PHE A 12 -0.93 17.22 -12.76
CA PHE A 12 0.02 18.31 -12.88
C PHE A 12 0.71 18.50 -11.54
N SER A 13 2.02 18.69 -11.58
CA SER A 13 2.84 18.93 -10.39
C SER A 13 3.99 19.85 -10.76
N ASP A 14 4.08 20.98 -10.06
CA ASP A 14 5.21 21.89 -10.06
C ASP A 14 5.63 22.23 -8.60
N GLU A 15 6.52 23.19 -8.43
CA GLU A 15 7.03 23.60 -7.11
C GLU A 15 5.95 24.21 -6.19
N ASN A 16 4.85 24.72 -6.73
CA ASN A 16 3.81 25.45 -5.99
C ASN A 16 2.54 24.63 -5.78
N VAL A 17 2.12 23.88 -6.80
CA VAL A 17 0.84 23.18 -6.80
C VAL A 17 0.97 21.80 -7.43
N SER A 18 0.29 20.86 -6.81
CA SER A 18 0.03 19.56 -7.39
C SER A 18 -1.47 19.33 -7.39
N TYR A 19 -2.03 19.02 -8.56
CA TYR A 19 -3.45 18.73 -8.69
C TYR A 19 -3.73 17.64 -9.71
N PHE A 20 -4.79 16.90 -9.43
CA PHE A 20 -5.35 15.92 -10.33
C PHE A 20 -6.57 16.50 -11.01
N THR A 21 -6.70 16.28 -12.32
CA THR A 21 -7.85 16.71 -13.11
C THR A 21 -8.30 15.62 -14.07
N TYR A 22 -9.54 15.72 -14.54
CA TYR A 22 -10.10 14.81 -15.52
C TYR A 22 -11.00 15.56 -16.50
N SER A 23 -11.03 15.10 -17.73
CA SER A 23 -11.98 15.53 -18.75
C SER A 23 -12.65 14.33 -19.40
N LEU A 24 -13.80 14.57 -20.05
CA LEU A 24 -14.52 13.55 -20.81
C LEU A 24 -14.37 13.83 -22.29
N TYR A 25 -14.17 12.78 -23.09
CA TYR A 25 -14.12 12.93 -24.56
C TYR A 25 -15.47 13.31 -25.16
N ASN A 26 -16.57 12.84 -24.53
CA ASN A 26 -17.92 13.24 -24.89
C ASN A 26 -18.47 14.21 -23.83
N PRO A 27 -18.70 15.50 -24.15
CA PRO A 27 -19.14 16.50 -23.19
C PRO A 27 -20.60 16.31 -22.73
N SER A 28 -21.39 15.49 -23.42
CA SER A 28 -22.76 15.15 -22.99
C SER A 28 -22.81 14.19 -21.80
N ILE A 29 -21.71 13.49 -21.52
CA ILE A 29 -21.65 12.54 -20.39
C ILE A 29 -21.42 13.32 -19.10
N ILE A 30 -22.30 13.13 -18.13
CA ILE A 30 -22.16 13.70 -16.79
C ILE A 30 -21.38 12.71 -15.91
N SER A 31 -20.34 13.19 -15.25
CA SER A 31 -19.51 12.41 -14.33
C SER A 31 -19.08 13.24 -13.14
N ARG A 32 -18.82 12.59 -12.01
CA ARG A 32 -18.27 13.24 -10.81
C ARG A 32 -17.37 12.31 -10.00
N PHE A 33 -16.42 12.91 -9.29
CA PHE A 33 -15.71 12.26 -8.19
C PHE A 33 -16.42 12.57 -6.88
N VAL A 34 -16.59 11.55 -6.04
CA VAL A 34 -17.15 11.70 -4.70
C VAL A 34 -16.34 10.86 -3.71
N MET A 35 -16.19 11.36 -2.50
CA MET A 35 -15.78 10.54 -1.37
C MET A 35 -17.04 9.95 -0.76
N SER A 36 -17.16 8.62 -0.78
CA SER A 36 -18.28 7.92 -0.16
C SER A 36 -18.19 7.98 1.37
N VAL A 37 -19.29 7.66 2.05
CA VAL A 37 -19.35 7.66 3.53
C VAL A 37 -18.38 6.67 4.19
N SER A 38 -17.89 5.66 3.45
CA SER A 38 -16.86 4.74 3.92
C SER A 38 -15.43 5.28 3.75
N GLY A 39 -15.26 6.49 3.22
CA GLY A 39 -13.97 7.08 2.89
C GLY A 39 -13.40 6.64 1.53
N GLN A 40 -14.08 5.72 0.83
CA GLN A 40 -13.65 5.28 -0.50
C GLN A 40 -13.89 6.38 -1.53
N VAL A 41 -12.87 6.71 -2.33
CA VAL A 41 -13.01 7.61 -3.48
C VAL A 41 -13.70 6.86 -4.61
N GLN A 42 -14.71 7.49 -5.21
CA GLN A 42 -15.51 6.89 -6.27
C GLN A 42 -15.64 7.87 -7.44
N GLN A 43 -15.53 7.34 -8.66
CA GLN A 43 -15.93 8.05 -9.87
C GLN A 43 -17.26 7.50 -10.35
N LEU A 44 -18.26 8.38 -10.45
CA LEU A 44 -19.62 8.05 -10.84
C LEU A 44 -19.97 8.68 -12.19
N THR A 45 -20.65 7.92 -13.05
CA THR A 45 -21.19 8.38 -14.34
C THR A 45 -22.71 8.36 -14.28
N TRP A 46 -23.36 9.40 -14.80
CA TRP A 46 -24.82 9.43 -14.86
C TRP A 46 -25.34 8.59 -16.03
N LEU A 47 -26.30 7.71 -15.77
CA LEU A 47 -26.99 6.94 -16.80
C LEU A 47 -28.36 7.53 -17.06
N ASP A 48 -28.56 8.12 -18.23
CA ASP A 48 -29.81 8.81 -18.56
C ASP A 48 -31.00 7.88 -18.74
N GLU A 49 -30.79 6.64 -19.19
CA GLU A 49 -31.84 5.65 -19.39
C GLU A 49 -32.48 5.20 -18.07
N THR A 50 -31.65 5.06 -17.04
CA THR A 50 -32.05 4.53 -15.73
C THR A 50 -32.13 5.60 -14.64
N LYS A 51 -31.79 6.85 -14.98
CA LYS A 51 -31.77 8.01 -14.06
C LYS A 51 -31.02 7.73 -12.76
N GLN A 52 -29.86 7.07 -12.88
CA GLN A 52 -29.05 6.66 -11.74
C GLN A 52 -27.56 6.91 -11.96
N TRP A 53 -26.82 7.02 -10.86
CA TRP A 53 -25.36 7.06 -10.87
C TRP A 53 -24.80 5.65 -10.95
N ASN A 54 -24.00 5.38 -11.99
CA ASN A 54 -23.24 4.16 -12.14
C ASN A 54 -21.81 4.34 -11.62
N LEU A 55 -21.33 3.39 -10.83
CA LEU A 55 -19.96 3.37 -10.35
C LEU A 55 -19.01 2.96 -11.49
N PHE A 56 -18.14 3.87 -11.92
CA PHE A 56 -17.14 3.60 -12.94
C PHE A 56 -15.88 2.95 -12.33
N TRP A 57 -15.36 3.52 -11.25
CA TRP A 57 -14.37 2.86 -10.39
C TRP A 57 -14.35 3.47 -9.00
N SER A 58 -13.71 2.74 -8.08
CA SER A 58 -13.40 3.22 -6.74
C SER A 58 -11.99 2.84 -6.30
N GLN A 59 -11.48 3.52 -5.27
CA GLN A 59 -10.23 3.20 -4.58
C GLN A 59 -10.36 3.48 -3.07
N PRO A 60 -9.77 2.64 -2.20
CA PRO A 60 -9.19 1.32 -2.48
C PRO A 60 -10.28 0.32 -2.91
N ARG A 61 -9.99 -0.60 -3.84
CA ARG A 61 -10.93 -1.61 -4.36
C ARG A 61 -10.98 -2.85 -3.50
N THR A 62 -9.85 -3.20 -2.91
CA THR A 62 -9.67 -4.41 -2.10
C THR A 62 -9.14 -4.05 -0.72
N GLN A 63 -9.30 -4.94 0.25
CA GLN A 63 -8.86 -4.63 1.61
C GLN A 63 -7.34 -4.47 1.70
N CYS A 64 -6.57 -5.25 0.95
CA CYS A 64 -5.12 -5.10 0.94
C CYS A 64 -4.60 -3.80 0.33
N GLU A 65 -5.44 -3.05 -0.38
CA GLU A 65 -5.10 -1.70 -0.87
C GLU A 65 -5.35 -0.61 0.19
N VAL A 66 -6.01 -0.94 1.30
CA VAL A 66 -6.17 -0.01 2.42
C VAL A 66 -4.82 0.18 3.09
N TYR A 67 -4.40 1.45 3.17
CA TYR A 67 -3.14 1.83 3.79
C TYR A 67 -3.05 1.31 5.23
N ASP A 68 -1.93 0.66 5.54
CA ASP A 68 -1.58 0.16 6.87
C ASP A 68 -2.57 -0.85 7.50
N LEU A 69 -3.34 -1.57 6.66
CA LEU A 69 -4.32 -2.55 7.16
C LEU A 69 -3.71 -3.61 8.09
N CYS A 70 -2.49 -4.08 7.82
CA CYS A 70 -1.84 -5.17 8.55
C CYS A 70 -0.76 -4.73 9.53
N GLY A 71 -0.57 -3.42 9.71
CA GLY A 71 0.47 -2.85 10.55
C GLY A 71 1.90 -3.19 10.11
N ALA A 72 2.86 -2.76 10.92
CA ALA A 72 4.29 -2.95 10.67
C ALA A 72 4.67 -4.44 10.55
N PHE A 73 5.50 -4.79 9.55
CA PHE A 73 5.96 -6.16 9.27
C PHE A 73 4.84 -7.20 9.04
N GLY A 74 3.61 -6.74 8.81
CA GLY A 74 2.48 -7.54 8.35
C GLY A 74 2.42 -7.58 6.83
N THR A 75 1.86 -8.68 6.30
CA THR A 75 1.57 -8.86 4.88
C THR A 75 0.08 -9.06 4.69
N CYS A 76 -0.49 -8.48 3.64
CA CYS A 76 -1.88 -8.68 3.30
C CYS A 76 -2.04 -9.67 2.15
N ARG A 77 -2.96 -10.63 2.29
CA ARG A 77 -3.33 -11.59 1.25
C ARG A 77 -4.83 -11.56 1.04
N GLN A 78 -5.25 -11.17 -0.16
CA GLN A 78 -6.67 -11.04 -0.49
C GLN A 78 -7.45 -12.37 -0.46
N THR A 79 -6.76 -13.50 -0.63
CA THR A 79 -7.36 -14.84 -0.76
C THR A 79 -7.37 -15.65 0.54
N GLY A 80 -6.96 -15.09 1.67
CA GLY A 80 -6.89 -15.79 2.96
C GLY A 80 -7.64 -15.03 4.05
N LEU A 81 -8.34 -15.76 4.92
CA LEU A 81 -8.79 -15.26 6.21
C LEU A 81 -7.93 -15.92 7.31
N PRO A 82 -7.27 -15.16 8.19
CA PRO A 82 -7.22 -13.69 8.22
C PRO A 82 -6.45 -13.09 7.02
N PHE A 83 -6.85 -11.88 6.60
CA PHE A 83 -6.20 -11.14 5.50
C PHE A 83 -4.73 -10.85 5.82
N CYS A 84 -4.43 -10.59 7.09
CA CYS A 84 -3.11 -10.20 7.57
C CYS A 84 -2.35 -11.39 8.14
N ASN A 85 -1.07 -11.50 7.76
CA ASN A 85 -0.13 -12.48 8.27
C ASN A 85 1.21 -11.81 8.55
N CYS A 86 1.88 -12.18 9.64
CA CYS A 86 3.24 -11.72 9.88
C CYS A 86 4.22 -12.30 8.85
N LEU A 87 5.24 -11.51 8.50
CA LEU A 87 6.39 -12.00 7.73
C LEU A 87 7.03 -13.22 8.41
N THR A 88 7.67 -14.08 7.62
CA THR A 88 8.42 -15.21 8.17
C THR A 88 9.49 -14.72 9.14
N GLY A 89 9.53 -15.30 10.34
CA GLY A 89 10.41 -14.85 11.43
C GLY A 89 9.78 -13.80 12.37
N PHE A 90 8.55 -13.36 12.09
CA PHE A 90 7.78 -12.43 12.94
C PHE A 90 6.54 -13.11 13.54
N LYS A 91 6.06 -12.55 14.65
CA LYS A 91 4.83 -12.93 15.35
C LYS A 91 3.98 -11.68 15.66
N PRO A 92 2.67 -11.83 15.91
CA PRO A 92 1.83 -10.71 16.33
C PRO A 92 2.45 -9.99 17.54
N LYS A 93 2.40 -8.65 17.53
CA LYS A 93 2.81 -7.86 18.70
C LYS A 93 1.86 -8.09 19.88
N SER A 94 0.57 -8.25 19.60
CA SER A 94 -0.49 -8.56 20.55
C SER A 94 -1.33 -9.71 19.99
N GLU A 95 -1.19 -10.91 20.57
CA GLU A 95 -1.99 -12.07 20.15
C GLU A 95 -3.48 -11.87 20.42
N ASN A 96 -3.84 -11.13 21.46
CA ASN A 96 -5.23 -10.85 21.78
C ASN A 96 -5.90 -10.01 20.69
N ASP A 97 -5.23 -8.94 20.24
CA ASP A 97 -5.75 -8.05 19.21
C ASP A 97 -5.81 -8.79 17.86
N TRP A 98 -4.76 -9.56 17.56
CA TRP A 98 -4.69 -10.38 16.35
C TRP A 98 -5.83 -11.40 16.25
N ASN A 99 -6.18 -12.06 17.36
CA ASN A 99 -7.29 -13.00 17.44
C ASN A 99 -8.67 -12.31 17.27
N GLN A 100 -8.74 -11.00 17.54
CA GLN A 100 -9.92 -10.17 17.31
C GLN A 100 -9.91 -9.50 15.92
N SER A 101 -8.96 -9.88 15.05
CA SER A 101 -8.74 -9.26 13.73
C SER A 101 -8.37 -7.78 13.79
N ASP A 102 -7.80 -7.32 14.90
CA ASP A 102 -7.12 -6.04 15.00
C ASP A 102 -5.62 -6.24 14.74
N PHE A 103 -5.20 -5.85 13.54
CA PHE A 103 -3.82 -5.98 13.06
C PHE A 103 -3.01 -4.68 13.19
N SER A 104 -3.60 -3.63 13.78
CA SER A 104 -3.00 -2.28 13.84
C SER A 104 -1.64 -2.25 14.54
N SER A 105 -1.47 -3.11 15.55
CA SER A 105 -0.20 -3.27 16.29
C SER A 105 0.92 -3.93 15.48
N GLY A 106 0.58 -4.56 14.34
CA GLY A 106 1.52 -5.24 13.47
C GLY A 106 2.24 -6.42 14.13
N CYS A 107 3.44 -6.69 13.65
CA CYS A 107 4.25 -7.84 14.02
C CYS A 107 5.62 -7.44 14.57
N VAL A 108 6.17 -8.28 15.45
CA VAL A 108 7.51 -8.16 16.02
C VAL A 108 8.34 -9.40 15.71
N ARG A 109 9.67 -9.28 15.70
CA ARG A 109 10.56 -10.42 15.48
C ARG A 109 10.33 -11.50 16.54
N LYS A 110 10.40 -12.76 16.14
CA LYS A 110 10.38 -13.90 17.07
C LYS A 110 11.68 -14.02 17.86
N THR A 111 12.78 -13.53 17.29
CA THR A 111 14.13 -13.62 17.83
C THR A 111 14.79 -12.26 17.72
N ASP A 112 15.38 -11.80 18.82
CA ASP A 112 16.11 -10.54 18.85
C ASP A 112 17.36 -10.61 17.98
N LEU A 113 17.71 -9.50 17.35
CA LEU A 113 18.91 -9.38 16.54
C LEU A 113 20.10 -8.95 17.40
N GLU A 114 21.19 -9.70 17.32
CA GLU A 114 22.48 -9.31 17.89
C GLU A 114 23.32 -8.62 16.82
N CYS A 115 23.30 -7.29 16.78
CA CYS A 115 24.13 -6.53 15.85
C CYS A 115 25.62 -6.63 16.24
N GLY A 116 26.51 -6.83 15.26
CA GLY A 116 27.96 -6.80 15.46
C GLY A 116 28.60 -8.10 15.95
N ASN A 117 27.82 -9.13 16.29
CA ASN A 117 28.37 -10.48 16.49
C ASN A 117 28.51 -11.18 15.13
N ASN A 118 29.61 -11.93 14.92
CA ASN A 118 29.90 -12.74 13.72
C ASN A 118 28.88 -13.88 13.44
N LYS A 119 27.65 -13.79 13.94
CA LYS A 119 26.56 -14.68 13.55
C LYS A 119 26.07 -14.27 12.15
N GLU A 120 25.86 -15.25 11.28
CA GLU A 120 25.30 -15.01 9.95
C GLU A 120 23.88 -14.45 10.05
N ILE A 121 23.75 -13.13 9.99
CA ILE A 121 22.47 -12.47 9.77
C ILE A 121 22.12 -12.65 8.28
N SER A 122 21.04 -13.39 8.03
CA SER A 122 20.50 -13.57 6.68
C SER A 122 19.29 -12.66 6.47
N PHE A 123 19.14 -12.18 5.22
CA PHE A 123 17.96 -11.45 4.79
C PHE A 123 17.01 -12.41 4.07
N LEU A 124 15.72 -12.24 4.32
CA LEU A 124 14.68 -12.87 3.54
C LEU A 124 14.26 -11.92 2.43
N MET A 125 14.36 -12.38 1.19
CA MET A 125 13.86 -11.63 0.03
C MET A 125 12.33 -11.65 0.06
N VAL A 126 11.73 -10.46 0.20
CA VAL A 126 10.28 -10.26 0.16
C VAL A 126 9.97 -9.41 -1.05
N LYS A 127 9.02 -9.85 -1.87
CA LYS A 127 8.49 -9.02 -2.94
C LYS A 127 7.50 -8.03 -2.34
N VAL A 128 7.73 -6.75 -2.60
CA VAL A 128 6.88 -5.66 -2.12
C VAL A 128 6.36 -4.90 -3.34
N ASP A 129 5.05 -4.59 -3.36
CA ASP A 129 4.43 -3.83 -4.45
C ASP A 129 4.60 -2.31 -4.27
N SER A 130 4.79 -1.85 -3.04
CA SER A 130 5.07 -0.44 -2.71
C SER A 130 5.93 -0.30 -1.45
N VAL A 131 6.87 0.63 -1.47
CA VAL A 131 7.73 0.93 -0.32
C VAL A 131 6.97 1.85 0.64
N PRO A 132 7.12 1.72 1.98
CA PRO A 132 6.48 2.63 2.93
C PRO A 132 6.81 4.10 2.62
N PRO A 133 5.87 5.05 2.77
CA PRO A 133 6.06 6.43 2.34
C PRO A 133 7.23 7.16 3.03
N ASN A 134 7.63 6.71 4.22
CA ASN A 134 8.72 7.30 5.01
C ASN A 134 10.05 6.54 4.85
N PHE A 135 10.26 5.82 3.75
CA PHE A 135 11.53 5.13 3.52
C PHE A 135 12.67 6.12 3.31
N VAL A 136 13.82 5.81 3.90
CA VAL A 136 15.04 6.55 3.67
C VAL A 136 15.78 5.88 2.53
N SER A 137 15.78 6.51 1.35
CA SER A 137 16.62 6.07 0.25
C SER A 137 18.08 6.41 0.53
N MET A 138 18.96 5.42 0.49
CA MET A 138 20.41 5.61 0.52
C MET A 138 20.97 5.38 -0.88
N ALA A 139 21.81 6.31 -1.37
CA ALA A 139 22.51 6.15 -2.64
C ALA A 139 23.68 5.16 -2.48
N ILE A 140 23.35 3.87 -2.42
CA ILE A 140 24.28 2.75 -2.36
C ILE A 140 24.27 2.06 -3.72
N GLY A 141 25.38 1.42 -4.13
CA GLY A 141 25.51 0.76 -5.43
C GLY A 141 24.68 -0.52 -5.55
N GLY A 142 25.33 -1.64 -5.90
CA GLY A 142 24.64 -2.91 -6.16
C GLY A 142 23.96 -3.52 -4.93
N ASP A 143 23.18 -4.58 -5.16
CA ASP A 143 22.53 -5.38 -4.11
C ASP A 143 23.51 -5.89 -3.04
N GLY A 144 24.72 -6.31 -3.46
CA GLY A 144 25.78 -6.73 -2.54
C GLY A 144 26.27 -5.61 -1.62
N GLU A 145 26.42 -4.39 -2.15
CA GLU A 145 26.83 -3.22 -1.37
C GLU A 145 25.72 -2.77 -0.42
N CYS A 146 24.46 -2.79 -0.89
CA CYS A 146 23.28 -2.50 -0.08
C CYS A 146 23.17 -3.46 1.11
N ARG A 147 23.35 -4.77 0.85
CA ARG A 147 23.39 -5.80 1.88
C ARG A 147 24.51 -5.55 2.89
N ALA A 148 25.72 -5.25 2.43
CA ALA A 148 26.86 -4.99 3.32
C ALA A 148 26.64 -3.73 4.17
N ALA A 149 26.13 -2.66 3.58
CA ALA A 149 25.80 -1.42 4.27
C ALA A 149 24.73 -1.63 5.35
N CYS A 150 23.69 -2.41 5.04
CA CYS A 150 22.64 -2.76 6.00
C CYS A 150 23.19 -3.60 7.16
N LEU A 151 24.03 -4.60 6.89
CA LEU A 151 24.66 -5.42 7.94
C LEU A 151 25.55 -4.60 8.88
N ASN A 152 26.17 -3.53 8.37
CA ASN A 152 27.01 -2.63 9.15
C ASN A 152 26.21 -1.57 9.94
N SER A 153 24.89 -1.51 9.77
CA SER A 153 24.02 -0.55 10.47
C SER A 153 23.01 -1.28 11.35
N CYS A 154 23.16 -1.17 12.68
CA CYS A 154 22.23 -1.81 13.64
C CYS A 154 20.80 -1.25 13.60
N GLN A 155 20.59 -0.13 12.91
CA GLN A 155 19.26 0.44 12.69
C GLN A 155 18.59 -0.11 11.42
N CYS A 156 19.35 -0.77 10.55
CA CYS A 156 18.81 -1.37 9.34
C CYS A 156 17.90 -2.55 9.69
N ASN A 157 16.70 -2.58 9.10
CA ASN A 157 15.67 -3.57 9.40
C ASN A 157 15.08 -4.25 8.16
N ALA A 158 15.41 -3.79 6.96
CA ALA A 158 15.02 -4.34 5.66
C ALA A 158 16.02 -3.89 4.58
#